data_AF-A0A7S3FA09-F1
#
_entry.id   AF-A0A7S3FA09-F1
#
_cell.length_a   1.000
_cell.length_b   1.000
_cell.length_c   1.000
_cell.angle_alpha   90.00
_cell.angle_beta   90.00
_cell.angle_gamma   90.00
#
_symmetry.space_group_name_H-M   'P 1'
#
loop_
_entity.id
_entity.type
_entity.pdbx_description
1 polymer ?
#
loop_
_entity_poly.entity_id
_entity_poly.type
_entity_poly.pdbx_seq_one_letter_code
_entity_poly.pdbx_strand_id
1 'polypeptide(L)'
;GLINRALRPEADAADPGLIESQDRLATRQGVALLDVFGFDNLAVNSLEQLAINYTNERLHAHYLNATVRAEKSLHEAEGLRWQLPEIAQNEPILTLLDGHPHNSIFV
;
A
#
# COMPACT_ATOMS: atom_id res chain seq x y z
N GLY A 1 -0.15 3.17 -20.55
CA GLY A 1 0.47 2.82 -21.84
C GLY A 1 1.63 3.73 -22.20
N LEU A 2 1.40 5.03 -22.31
CA LEU A 2 2.41 6.02 -22.74
C LEU A 2 3.27 6.55 -21.57
N ILE A 3 2.66 6.88 -20.43
CA ILE A 3 3.36 7.44 -19.26
C ILE A 3 4.40 6.45 -18.70
N ASN A 4 4.00 5.19 -18.48
CA ASN A 4 4.93 4.14 -18.01
C ASN A 4 6.06 3.82 -19.00
N ARG A 5 5.94 4.23 -20.27
CA ARG A 5 6.99 4.09 -21.27
C ARG A 5 7.95 5.29 -21.25
N ALA A 6 7.43 6.50 -21.00
CA ALA A 6 8.23 7.72 -20.83
C ALA A 6 9.03 7.75 -19.52
N LEU A 7 8.55 7.07 -18.48
CA LEU A 7 9.24 6.96 -17.18
C LEU A 7 10.30 5.84 -17.14
N ARG A 8 10.47 5.06 -18.21
CA ARG A 8 11.56 4.08 -18.26
C ARG A 8 12.87 4.84 -18.35
N PRO A 9 13.83 4.64 -17.44
CA PRO A 9 15.16 5.19 -17.63
C PRO A 9 15.70 4.65 -18.95
N GLU A 10 16.28 5.52 -19.78
CA GLU A 10 17.04 5.14 -20.97
C GLU A 10 18.28 4.37 -20.53
N ALA A 11 18.11 3.09 -20.20
CA ALA A 11 19.20 2.15 -20.19
C ALA A 11 19.55 1.92 -21.66
N ASP A 12 20.55 2.66 -22.16
CA ASP A 12 21.51 2.26 -23.21
C ASP A 12 22.58 3.35 -23.51
N ALA A 13 22.99 4.15 -22.50
CA ALA A 13 24.16 5.05 -22.61
C ALA A 13 25.33 4.61 -21.72
N ALA A 14 25.43 3.31 -21.39
CA ALA A 14 26.55 2.75 -20.64
C ALA A 14 27.27 1.67 -21.46
N ASP A 15 28.46 2.03 -21.92
CA ASP A 15 29.62 1.24 -22.39
C ASP A 15 29.36 -0.23 -22.83
N PRO A 16 29.44 -0.57 -24.14
CA PRO A 16 29.18 -1.90 -24.69
C PRO A 16 30.23 -2.98 -24.34
N GLY A 17 31.01 -2.81 -23.27
CA GLY A 17 32.18 -3.63 -22.96
C GLY A 17 32.09 -4.55 -21.73
N LEU A 18 30.99 -4.55 -20.96
CA LEU A 18 30.92 -5.31 -19.71
C LEU A 18 29.81 -6.35 -19.75
N ILE A 19 30.24 -7.61 -19.83
CA ILE A 19 29.44 -8.84 -19.77
C ILE A 19 28.32 -8.69 -18.73
N GLU A 20 27.07 -8.69 -19.22
CA GLU A 20 25.85 -8.59 -18.42
C GLU A 20 25.70 -9.81 -17.52
N SER A 21 26.19 -9.70 -16.29
CA SER A 21 25.87 -10.64 -15.22
C SER A 21 24.41 -10.44 -14.82
N GLN A 22 23.61 -11.50 -14.97
CA GLN A 22 22.16 -11.55 -14.67
C GLN A 22 21.79 -11.10 -13.25
N ASP A 23 22.77 -10.96 -12.34
CA ASP A 23 22.60 -10.50 -10.95
C ASP A 23 22.16 -9.03 -10.80
N ARG A 24 22.37 -8.15 -11.79
CA ARG A 24 22.00 -6.72 -11.66
C ARG A 24 20.50 -6.43 -11.76
N LEU A 25 19.69 -7.38 -12.25
CA LEU A 25 18.23 -7.25 -12.26
C LEU A 25 17.61 -7.41 -10.87
N ALA A 26 18.31 -8.05 -9.94
CA ALA A 26 17.77 -8.47 -8.64
C ALA A 26 17.65 -7.34 -7.59
N THR A 27 18.23 -6.16 -7.81
CA THR A 27 18.16 -5.07 -6.83
C THR A 27 17.93 -3.70 -7.46
N ARG A 28 16.88 -3.58 -8.30
CA ARG A 28 16.42 -2.26 -8.73
C ARG A 28 15.69 -1.59 -7.56
N GLN A 29 16.43 -0.86 -6.73
CA GLN A 29 15.84 0.00 -5.70
C GLN A 29 15.17 1.18 -6.39
N GLY A 30 13.88 1.39 -6.11
CA GLY A 30 13.09 2.47 -6.69
C GLY A 30 12.24 3.14 -5.63
N VAL A 31 12.09 4.46 -5.75
CA VAL A 31 11.14 5.24 -4.96
C VAL A 31 9.88 5.40 -5.80
N ALA A 32 8.73 5.03 -5.24
CA ALA A 32 7.43 5.17 -5.88
C ALA A 32 6.55 6.15 -5.09
N LEU A 33 5.77 6.95 -5.80
CA LEU A 33 4.73 7.78 -5.22
C LEU A 33 3.38 7.12 -5.48
N LEU A 34 2.58 6.97 -4.43
CA LEU A 34 1.21 6.49 -4.52
C LEU A 34 0.27 7.70 -4.44
N ASP A 35 -0.48 7.94 -5.51
CA ASP A 35 -1.55 8.96 -5.58
C ASP A 35 -2.90 8.23 -5.66
N VAL A 36 -3.76 8.43 -4.66
CA VAL A 36 -5.03 7.72 -4.48
C VAL A 36 -6.11 8.69 -4.01
N PHE A 37 -7.35 8.44 -4.41
CA PHE A 37 -8.50 9.21 -3.95
C PHE A 37 -8.75 8.98 -2.45
N GLY A 38 -8.89 10.07 -1.70
CA GLY A 38 -9.20 10.01 -0.26
C GLY A 38 -10.62 9.53 0.04
N PHE A 39 -10.89 9.31 1.33
CA PHE A 39 -12.22 8.89 1.80
C PHE A 39 -13.24 9.99 1.51
N ASP A 40 -14.40 9.60 0.98
CA ASP A 40 -15.48 10.53 0.64
C ASP A 40 -16.81 10.06 1.21
N ASN A 41 -17.65 11.00 1.63
CA ASN A 41 -18.96 10.71 2.20
C ASN A 41 -20.00 11.70 1.68
N LEU A 42 -20.73 11.25 0.66
CA LEU A 42 -21.77 12.03 0.00
C LEU A 42 -23.15 11.74 0.61
N ALA A 43 -24.13 12.61 0.34
CA ALA A 43 -25.51 12.38 0.75
C ALA A 43 -26.11 11.09 0.15
N VAL A 44 -25.65 10.72 -1.05
CA VAL A 44 -25.91 9.42 -1.69
C VAL A 44 -24.58 8.93 -2.25
N ASN A 45 -24.10 7.78 -1.79
CA ASN A 45 -22.86 7.17 -2.28
C ASN A 45 -23.19 6.12 -3.35
N SER A 46 -22.56 6.23 -4.52
CA SER A 46 -22.70 5.21 -5.56
C SER A 46 -21.70 4.06 -5.35
N LEU A 47 -21.76 3.04 -6.22
CA LEU A 47 -20.83 1.90 -6.18
C LEU A 47 -19.37 2.37 -6.33
N GLU A 48 -19.12 3.44 -7.09
CA GLU A 48 -17.82 4.03 -7.28
C GLU A 48 -17.26 4.61 -5.97
N GLN A 49 -18.07 5.34 -5.19
CA GLN A 49 -17.63 5.81 -3.87
C GLN A 49 -17.39 4.64 -2.91
N LEU A 50 -18.21 3.58 -2.99
CA LEU A 50 -17.98 2.38 -2.19
C LEU A 50 -16.63 1.73 -2.53
N ALA A 51 -16.27 1.64 -3.83
CA ALA A 51 -14.98 1.10 -4.25
C ALA A 51 -13.80 1.99 -3.80
N ILE A 52 -13.94 3.31 -3.85
CA ILE A 52 -12.95 4.26 -3.32
C ILE A 52 -12.76 4.06 -1.82
N ASN A 53 -13.86 4.03 -1.06
CA ASN A 53 -13.81 3.88 0.39
C ASN A 53 -13.28 2.51 0.82
N TYR A 54 -13.63 1.44 0.11
CA TYR A 54 -13.06 0.11 0.32
C TYR A 54 -11.54 0.08 0.05
N THR A 55 -11.08 0.73 -1.02
CA THR A 55 -9.65 0.88 -1.32
C THR A 55 -8.93 1.59 -0.17
N ASN A 56 -9.52 2.66 0.36
CA ASN A 56 -8.97 3.39 1.50
C ASN A 56 -8.94 2.54 2.77
N GLU A 57 -9.95 1.71 3.02
CA GLU A 57 -9.96 0.79 4.17
C GLU A 57 -8.83 -0.24 4.08
N ARG A 58 -8.54 -0.76 2.87
CA ARG A 58 -7.41 -1.67 2.63
C ARG A 58 -6.07 -0.98 2.86
N LEU A 59 -5.91 0.26 2.40
CA LEU A 59 -4.71 1.06 2.63
C LEU A 59 -4.51 1.37 4.12
N HIS A 60 -5.59 1.66 4.83
CA HIS A 60 -5.56 1.88 6.28
C HIS A 60 -5.11 0.62 7.03
N ALA A 61 -5.61 -0.56 6.67
CA ALA A 61 -5.16 -1.83 7.27
C ALA A 61 -3.67 -2.09 7.00
N HIS A 62 -3.19 -1.77 5.80
CA HIS A 62 -1.77 -1.87 5.48
C HIS A 62 -0.92 -0.92 6.34
N TYR A 63 -1.34 0.33 6.49
CA TYR A 63 -0.67 1.32 7.32
C TYR A 63 -0.62 0.90 8.80
N LEU A 64 -1.74 0.43 9.35
CA LEU A 64 -1.81 -0.08 10.73
C LEU A 64 -0.84 -1.25 10.91
N ASN A 65 -0.82 -2.21 9.98
CA ASN A 65 0.04 -3.38 10.11
C ASN A 65 1.54 -3.08 9.93
N ALA A 66 1.90 -2.11 9.09
CA ALA A 66 3.28 -1.75 8.83
C ALA A 66 3.82 -0.73 9.84
N THR A 67 3.19 0.43 9.93
CA THR A 67 3.71 1.59 10.69
C THR A 67 3.52 1.41 12.18
N VAL A 68 2.32 1.06 12.65
CA VAL A 68 2.07 0.90 14.09
C VAL A 68 2.91 -0.25 14.65
N ARG A 69 3.07 -1.33 13.90
CA ARG A 69 3.92 -2.45 14.30
C ARG A 69 5.38 -2.03 14.40
N ALA A 70 5.89 -1.31 13.40
CA ALA A 70 7.27 -0.81 13.41
C ALA A 70 7.52 0.15 14.57
N GLU A 71 6.60 1.08 14.84
CA GLU A 71 6.67 2.00 15.97
C GLU A 71 6.70 1.25 17.31
N LYS A 72 5.84 0.24 17.51
CA LYS A 72 5.86 -0.59 18.72
C LYS A 72 7.21 -1.27 18.92
N SER A 73 7.75 -1.89 17.87
CA SER A 73 9.05 -2.55 17.93
C SER A 73 10.20 -1.58 18.22
N LEU A 74 10.12 -0.34 17.72
CA LEU A 74 11.12 0.69 18.02
C LEU A 74 11.06 1.11 19.50
N HIS A 75 9.86 1.36 20.03
CA HIS A 75 9.68 1.71 21.45
C HIS A 75 10.22 0.60 22.37
N GLU A 76 9.93 -0.67 22.04
CA GLU A 76 10.44 -1.83 22.77
C GLU A 76 11.98 -1.91 22.71
N ALA A 77 12.58 -1.65 21.54
CA ALA A 77 14.02 -1.64 21.36
C ALA A 77 14.72 -0.51 22.13
N GLU A 78 14.06 0.64 22.26
CA GLU A 78 14.55 1.79 23.03
C GLU A 78 14.23 1.70 24.52
N GLY A 79 13.50 0.67 24.97
CA GLY A 79 13.07 0.49 26.35
C GLY A 79 12.03 1.53 26.81
N LEU A 80 11.36 2.18 25.86
CA LEU A 80 10.30 3.15 26.12
C LEU A 80 8.97 2.43 26.33
N ARG A 81 8.19 2.87 27.32
CA ARG A 81 6.81 2.40 27.46
C ARG A 81 5.99 2.91 26.28
N TRP A 82 5.22 2.01 25.66
CA TRP A 82 4.18 2.37 24.71
C TRP A 82 3.11 3.22 25.40
N GLN A 83 2.87 4.44 24.90
CA GLN A 83 1.94 5.40 25.51
C GLN A 83 0.69 5.66 24.65
N LEU A 84 0.65 5.14 23.42
CA LEU A 84 -0.48 5.32 22.53
C LEU A 84 -1.68 4.47 22.99
N PRO A 85 -2.91 5.00 22.87
CA PRO A 85 -4.13 4.22 23.07
C PRO A 85 -4.15 2.96 22.21
N GLU A 86 -4.99 1.98 22.60
CA GLU A 86 -5.24 0.82 21.76
C GLU A 86 -5.83 1.27 20.42
N ILE A 87 -5.03 1.14 19.35
CA ILE A 87 -5.43 1.56 18.01
C ILE A 87 -6.41 0.53 17.47
N ALA A 88 -7.65 0.97 17.24
CA ALA A 88 -8.70 0.14 16.69
C ALA A 88 -8.29 -0.42 15.32
N GLN A 89 -8.37 -1.75 15.21
CA GLN A 89 -8.13 -2.50 13.99
C GLN A 89 -9.37 -2.39 13.08
N ASN A 90 -9.16 -2.24 11.77
CA ASN A 90 -10.24 -2.10 10.79
C ASN A 90 -10.55 -3.41 10.03
N GLU A 91 -9.86 -4.50 10.37
CA GLU A 91 -10.08 -5.85 9.88
C GLU A 91 -11.56 -6.30 9.91
N PRO A 92 -12.39 -5.96 10.91
CA PRO A 92 -13.81 -6.31 10.89
C PRO A 92 -14.58 -5.68 9.72
N ILE A 93 -14.23 -4.44 9.35
CA ILE A 93 -14.84 -3.72 8.21
C ILE A 93 -14.43 -4.41 6.92
N LEU A 94 -13.14 -4.72 6.78
CA LEU A 94 -12.64 -5.45 5.62
C LEU A 94 -13.26 -6.84 5.51
N THR A 95 -13.38 -7.57 6.61
CA THR A 95 -14.01 -8.90 6.63
C THR A 95 -15.47 -8.84 6.19
N LEU A 96 -16.19 -7.78 6.54
CA LEU A 96 -17.57 -7.57 6.09
C LEU A 96 -17.64 -7.33 4.58
N LEU A 97 -16.75 -6.50 4.03
CA LEU A 97 -16.72 -6.15 2.61
C LEU A 97 -16.18 -7.30 1.74
N ASP A 98 -15.22 -8.06 2.26
CA ASP A 98 -14.53 -9.20 1.64
C ASP A 98 -15.29 -10.53 1.74
N GLY A 99 -16.39 -10.58 2.50
CA GLY A 99 -17.00 -11.79 3.06
C GLY A 99 -17.22 -13.03 2.16
N HIS A 100 -17.78 -14.08 2.77
CA HIS A 100 -18.08 -15.36 2.09
C HIS A 100 -18.87 -15.12 0.78
N PRO A 101 -18.62 -15.87 -0.33
CA PRO A 101 -19.24 -15.69 -1.66
C PRO A 101 -20.77 -15.48 -1.78
N HIS A 102 -21.53 -15.57 -0.69
CA HIS A 102 -22.96 -15.30 -0.65
C HIS A 102 -23.34 -13.94 -0.04
N ASN A 103 -22.40 -13.20 0.57
CA ASN A 103 -22.67 -11.95 1.31
C ASN A 103 -21.65 -10.82 1.05
N SER A 104 -20.65 -11.04 0.20
CA SER A 104 -19.65 -10.03 -0.14
C SER A 104 -20.07 -9.14 -1.30
N ILE A 105 -19.64 -7.88 -1.24
CA ILE A 105 -19.93 -6.87 -2.28
C ILE A 105 -18.83 -6.84 -3.34
N PHE A 106 -17.59 -7.22 -2.99
CA PHE A 106 -16.40 -7.06 -3.84
C PHE A 106 -15.66 -8.38 -4.19
N VAL A 107 -16.32 -9.54 -4.10
CA VAL A 107 -15.74 -10.84 -4.52
C VAL A 107 -15.82 -11.05 -6.03
#